data_AF-A0A397V3B9-F1
#
_entry.id   AF-A0A397V3B9-F1
#
_cell.length_a   1.000
_cell.length_b   1.000
_cell.length_c   1.000
_cell.angle_alpha   90.00
_cell.angle_beta   90.00
_cell.angle_gamma   90.00
#
_symmetry.space_group_name_H-M   'P 1'
#
loop_
_entity.id
_entity.type
_entity.pdbx_description
1 polymer ?
#
loop_
_entity_poly.entity_id
_entity_poly.type
_entity_poly.pdbx_seq_one_letter_code
_entity_poly.pdbx_strand_id
1 'polypeptide(L)'
;MEGIMKLPDIGDIYSDPKNFLTLPFPYPGSNKPVDRFAIGSNGFFTFMGRKKFNSVLDKINEFRSSTGYMKMFIYGTVGYGKSHILTAIACFLIRIGKRVVYLPDCRELAVNPVEYIKSALFLTYVDDDVETSEINACKNFDQIIAFCGSLDETLYFIVDQMNALDDCNDTGINPEKKRQVKENIDKLCWNHFYIKSSSANNHAVLHLKQKQTNEKKITLYGGFDEEEMTEWWKKYNFILPTMNNWQKDQIEDITGKNSTFLKQFIRI
;
A
#
# COMPACT_ATOMS: atom_id res chain seq x y z
N MET A 1 -4.12 6.57 -16.06
CA MET A 1 -3.16 5.60 -16.64
C MET A 1 -1.91 6.26 -17.21
N GLU A 2 -2.03 7.33 -18.01
CA GLU A 2 -0.89 7.97 -18.70
C GLU A 2 0.30 8.34 -17.80
N GLY A 3 0.04 8.88 -16.60
CA GLY A 3 1.09 9.21 -15.63
C GLY A 3 1.86 8.00 -15.10
N ILE A 4 1.21 6.84 -14.98
CA ILE A 4 1.86 5.59 -14.53
C ILE A 4 2.75 5.04 -15.64
N MET A 5 2.31 5.10 -16.91
CA MET A 5 3.06 4.55 -18.05
C MET A 5 4.37 5.30 -18.33
N LYS A 6 4.52 6.53 -17.82
CA LYS A 6 5.76 7.33 -17.90
C LYS A 6 6.76 7.00 -16.78
N LEU A 7 6.39 6.16 -15.83
CA LEU A 7 7.27 5.80 -14.72
C LEU A 7 8.39 4.83 -15.18
N PRO A 8 9.51 4.75 -14.43
CA PRO A 8 10.51 3.74 -14.68
C PRO A 8 9.96 2.33 -14.46
N ASP A 9 10.41 1.37 -15.28
CA ASP A 9 10.09 -0.06 -15.20
C ASP A 9 11.24 -0.90 -14.58
N ILE A 10 12.23 -0.24 -14.00
CA ILE A 10 13.36 -0.87 -13.29
C ILE A 10 13.14 -0.71 -11.79
N GLY A 11 13.00 -1.84 -11.07
CA GLY A 11 12.74 -1.86 -9.63
C GLY A 11 13.81 -1.13 -8.79
N ASP A 12 15.07 -1.20 -9.21
CA ASP A 12 16.20 -0.56 -8.52
C ASP A 12 16.07 0.96 -8.39
N ILE A 13 15.35 1.60 -9.32
CA ILE A 13 15.10 3.05 -9.24
C ILE A 13 14.21 3.38 -8.03
N TYR A 14 13.27 2.50 -7.68
CA TYR A 14 12.39 2.65 -6.52
C TYR A 14 13.04 2.18 -5.22
N SER A 15 14.15 1.43 -5.31
CA SER A 15 14.87 0.95 -4.13
C SER A 15 16.05 1.84 -3.72
N ASP A 16 16.56 2.67 -4.63
CA ASP A 16 17.64 3.63 -4.38
C ASP A 16 17.13 4.88 -3.63
N PRO A 17 17.61 5.14 -2.39
CA PRO A 17 17.22 6.31 -1.59
C PRO A 17 17.52 7.67 -2.23
N LYS A 18 18.41 7.74 -3.22
CA LYS A 18 18.74 8.99 -3.93
C LYS A 18 17.62 9.44 -4.86
N ASN A 19 16.74 8.52 -5.25
CA ASN A 19 15.66 8.79 -6.17
C ASN A 19 14.42 9.30 -5.44
N PHE A 20 13.98 10.51 -5.77
CA PHE A 20 12.72 11.09 -5.32
C PHE A 20 11.75 11.13 -6.50
N LEU A 21 10.89 10.11 -6.58
CA LEU A 21 9.96 9.90 -7.68
C LEU A 21 8.65 10.62 -7.41
N THR A 22 8.13 11.32 -8.41
CA THR A 22 6.77 11.87 -8.36
C THR A 22 5.82 10.82 -8.94
N LEU A 23 5.09 10.14 -8.06
CA LEU A 23 4.22 9.03 -8.43
C LEU A 23 2.75 9.49 -8.44
N PRO A 24 1.95 9.11 -9.46
CA PRO A 24 0.50 9.27 -9.39
C PRO A 24 -0.05 8.35 -8.30
N PHE A 25 -1.06 8.80 -7.56
CA PHE A 25 -1.71 7.94 -6.58
C PHE A 25 -2.59 6.89 -7.30
N PRO A 26 -2.30 5.57 -7.20
CA PRO A 26 -2.92 4.52 -8.00
C PRO A 26 -4.30 4.10 -7.45
N TYR A 27 -5.14 5.09 -7.15
CA TYR A 27 -6.52 4.91 -6.74
C TYR A 27 -7.35 6.12 -7.19
N PRO A 28 -8.34 5.96 -8.09
CA PRO A 28 -9.06 7.08 -8.69
C PRO A 28 -10.24 7.56 -7.83
N GLY A 29 -10.67 6.81 -6.82
CA GLY A 29 -11.78 7.19 -5.95
C GLY A 29 -11.51 8.46 -5.13
N SER A 30 -12.57 9.10 -4.64
CA SER A 30 -12.50 10.37 -3.89
C SER A 30 -11.84 10.23 -2.51
N ASN A 31 -12.07 9.11 -1.82
CA ASN A 31 -11.68 8.92 -0.43
C ASN A 31 -10.24 8.38 -0.34
N LYS A 32 -9.28 9.29 -0.49
CA LYS A 32 -7.84 9.00 -0.40
C LYS A 32 -7.33 9.23 1.04
N PRO A 33 -6.31 8.49 1.51
CA PRO A 33 -5.72 8.65 2.84
C PRO A 33 -4.81 9.90 2.95
N VAL A 34 -5.43 11.09 2.95
CA VAL A 34 -4.73 12.40 3.01
C VAL A 34 -4.02 12.66 4.35
N ASP A 35 -4.38 11.92 5.40
CA ASP A 35 -3.67 11.91 6.69
C ASP A 35 -2.25 11.34 6.57
N ARG A 36 -2.06 10.37 5.66
CA ARG A 36 -0.78 9.65 5.46
C ARG A 36 0.00 10.14 4.25
N PHE A 37 -0.69 10.57 3.20
CA PHE A 37 -0.08 10.98 1.94
C PHE A 37 -0.29 12.48 1.67
N ALA A 38 0.81 13.17 1.36
CA ALA A 38 0.74 14.52 0.80
C ALA A 38 0.48 14.42 -0.71
N ILE A 39 -0.79 14.19 -1.08
CA ILE A 39 -1.22 14.10 -2.47
C ILE A 39 -1.54 15.51 -2.98
N GLY A 40 -0.83 15.96 -4.01
CA GLY A 40 -1.09 17.24 -4.65
C GLY A 40 -2.43 17.29 -5.37
N SER A 41 -2.88 18.50 -5.74
CA SER A 41 -4.10 18.70 -6.52
C SER A 41 -4.10 17.98 -7.87
N ASN A 42 -2.91 17.73 -8.43
CA ASN A 42 -2.70 16.94 -9.65
C ASN A 42 -2.83 15.42 -9.43
N GLY A 43 -3.03 14.96 -8.19
CA GLY A 43 -3.15 13.54 -7.85
C GLY A 43 -1.82 12.80 -7.67
N PHE A 44 -0.70 13.51 -7.58
CA PHE A 44 0.64 12.92 -7.40
C PHE A 44 1.17 13.11 -5.98
N PHE A 45 2.08 12.23 -5.55
CA PHE A 45 2.82 12.33 -4.31
C PHE A 45 4.31 12.03 -4.56
N THR A 46 5.19 12.53 -3.69
CA THR A 46 6.62 12.21 -3.77
C THR A 46 6.93 10.94 -2.97
N PHE A 47 7.53 9.97 -3.65
CA PHE A 47 8.10 8.76 -3.07
C PHE A 47 9.62 8.85 -3.10
N MET A 48 10.23 8.80 -1.92
CA MET A 48 11.67 8.57 -1.80
C MET A 48 11.93 7.07 -1.94
N GLY A 49 12.89 6.68 -2.78
CA GLY A 49 13.27 5.28 -2.95
C GLY A 49 13.63 4.63 -1.61
N ARG A 50 13.25 3.35 -1.46
CA ARG A 50 13.39 2.61 -0.20
C ARG A 50 14.08 1.30 -0.45
N LYS A 51 15.16 0.99 0.28
CA LYS A 51 15.91 -0.27 0.05
C LYS A 51 15.04 -1.52 0.18
N LYS A 52 14.05 -1.46 1.09
CA LYS A 52 13.08 -2.54 1.28
C LYS A 52 12.08 -2.71 0.13
N PHE A 53 12.02 -1.80 -0.83
CA PHE A 53 11.18 -1.94 -2.01
C PHE A 53 11.49 -3.24 -2.75
N ASN A 54 12.75 -3.49 -3.10
CA ASN A 54 13.15 -4.72 -3.79
C ASN A 54 12.86 -5.97 -2.94
N SER A 55 13.15 -5.93 -1.64
CA SER A 55 12.84 -7.06 -0.75
C SER A 55 11.35 -7.41 -0.70
N VAL A 56 10.46 -6.42 -0.86
CA VAL A 56 9.01 -6.67 -0.95
C VAL A 56 8.64 -7.16 -2.35
N LEU A 57 9.18 -6.53 -3.40
CA LEU A 57 8.93 -6.91 -4.79
C LEU A 57 9.39 -8.34 -5.10
N ASP A 58 10.56 -8.76 -4.61
CA ASP A 58 11.09 -10.11 -4.80
C ASP A 58 10.13 -11.17 -4.23
N LYS A 59 9.58 -10.93 -3.03
CA LYS A 59 8.58 -11.81 -2.42
C LYS A 59 7.27 -11.87 -3.21
N ILE A 60 6.87 -10.77 -3.85
CA ILE A 60 5.69 -10.73 -4.73
C ILE A 60 5.99 -11.53 -6.01
N ASN A 61 7.19 -11.41 -6.57
CA ASN A 61 7.60 -12.13 -7.78
C ASN A 61 7.72 -13.66 -7.57
N GLU A 62 7.84 -14.12 -6.33
CA GLU A 62 7.78 -15.53 -5.97
C GLU A 62 6.36 -16.13 -6.04
N PHE A 63 5.33 -15.31 -6.21
CA PHE A 63 3.95 -15.81 -6.28
C PHE A 63 3.72 -16.71 -7.49
N ARG A 64 2.94 -17.78 -7.28
CA ARG A 64 2.58 -18.75 -8.31
C ARG A 64 1.14 -19.20 -8.10
N SER A 65 0.30 -19.05 -9.12
CA SER A 65 -1.06 -19.59 -9.11
C SER A 65 -1.03 -21.12 -9.04
N SER A 66 -1.97 -21.71 -8.31
CA SER A 66 -2.20 -23.16 -8.16
C SER A 66 -1.12 -23.99 -7.44
N THR A 67 0.15 -23.59 -7.48
CA THR A 67 1.27 -24.43 -7.00
C THR A 67 2.17 -23.74 -5.96
N GLY A 68 1.93 -22.47 -5.64
CA GLY A 68 2.76 -21.72 -4.71
C GLY A 68 2.00 -20.76 -3.82
N TYR A 69 2.76 -19.84 -3.23
CA TYR A 69 2.19 -18.80 -2.38
C TYR A 69 1.44 -17.80 -3.25
N MET A 70 0.19 -17.52 -2.89
CA MET A 70 -0.62 -16.46 -3.51
C MET A 70 -0.87 -15.30 -2.56
N LYS A 71 -0.44 -15.41 -1.30
CA LYS A 71 -0.72 -14.42 -0.26
C LYS A 71 0.58 -13.91 0.37
N MET A 72 0.61 -12.63 0.68
CA MET A 72 1.67 -11.99 1.45
C MET A 72 1.11 -11.06 2.51
N PHE A 73 1.69 -11.11 3.69
CA PHE A 73 1.42 -10.19 4.78
C PHE A 73 2.65 -9.34 5.11
N ILE A 74 2.48 -8.04 4.93
CA ILE A 74 3.46 -7.01 5.28
C ILE A 74 3.05 -6.42 6.62
N TYR A 75 3.96 -6.46 7.57
CA TYR A 75 3.69 -5.95 8.89
C TYR A 75 4.88 -5.16 9.41
N GLY A 76 4.64 -4.19 10.30
CA GLY A 76 5.74 -3.42 10.86
C GLY A 76 5.34 -2.15 11.60
N THR A 77 6.33 -1.39 12.06
CA THR A 77 6.12 -0.17 12.86
C THR A 77 5.28 0.86 12.11
N VAL A 78 4.43 1.58 12.85
CA VAL A 78 3.75 2.77 12.33
C VAL A 78 4.82 3.77 11.88
N GLY A 79 4.64 4.38 10.71
CA GLY A 79 5.60 5.36 10.19
C GLY A 79 6.88 4.81 9.56
N TYR A 80 7.03 3.49 9.43
CA TYR A 80 8.10 2.90 8.60
C TYR A 80 8.00 3.32 7.13
N GLY A 81 6.78 3.60 6.63
CA GLY A 81 6.53 3.88 5.21
C GLY A 81 5.97 2.69 4.41
N LYS A 82 5.43 1.67 5.09
CA LYS A 82 4.82 0.47 4.45
C LYS A 82 3.81 0.83 3.36
N SER A 83 2.90 1.73 3.68
CA SER A 83 1.88 2.24 2.76
C SER A 83 2.51 2.88 1.53
N HIS A 84 3.56 3.70 1.70
CA HIS A 84 4.25 4.34 0.58
C HIS A 84 4.97 3.32 -0.31
N ILE A 85 5.60 2.30 0.29
CA ILE A 85 6.22 1.18 -0.46
C ILE A 85 5.15 0.43 -1.25
N LEU A 86 4.00 0.09 -0.63
CA LEU A 86 2.91 -0.59 -1.33
C LEU A 86 2.30 0.25 -2.46
N THR A 87 2.13 1.56 -2.26
CA THR A 87 1.67 2.46 -3.31
C THR A 87 2.65 2.49 -4.48
N ALA A 88 3.96 2.58 -4.20
CA ALA A 88 4.99 2.54 -5.23
C ALA A 88 5.02 1.18 -5.98
N ILE A 89 4.83 0.07 -5.26
CA ILE A 89 4.71 -1.27 -5.85
C ILE A 89 3.47 -1.35 -6.76
N ALA A 90 2.33 -0.80 -6.33
CA ALA A 90 1.13 -0.76 -7.16
C ALA A 90 1.40 0.01 -8.47
N CYS A 91 2.03 1.19 -8.39
CA CYS A 91 2.44 1.94 -9.58
C CYS A 91 3.38 1.14 -10.48
N PHE A 92 4.41 0.51 -9.90
CA PHE A 92 5.39 -0.30 -10.64
C PHE A 92 4.74 -1.49 -11.35
N LEU A 93 3.91 -2.25 -10.64
CA LEU A 93 3.22 -3.42 -11.19
C LEU A 93 2.29 -3.03 -12.36
N ILE A 94 1.54 -1.93 -12.22
CA ILE A 94 0.73 -1.38 -13.33
C ILE A 94 1.63 -0.99 -14.50
N ARG A 95 2.77 -0.31 -14.23
CA ARG A 95 3.71 0.13 -15.26
C ARG A 95 4.29 -1.05 -16.07
N ILE A 96 4.50 -2.21 -15.46
CA ILE A 96 4.97 -3.41 -16.15
C ILE A 96 3.81 -4.28 -16.69
N GLY A 97 2.59 -3.72 -16.76
CA GLY A 97 1.43 -4.34 -17.40
C GLY A 97 0.68 -5.36 -16.54
N LYS A 98 0.81 -5.34 -15.22
CA LYS A 98 -0.01 -6.20 -14.34
C LYS A 98 -1.35 -5.54 -14.01
N ARG A 99 -2.40 -6.36 -13.92
CA ARG A 99 -3.72 -5.95 -13.40
C ARG A 99 -3.66 -5.82 -11.88
N VAL A 100 -3.68 -4.59 -11.37
CA VAL A 100 -3.59 -4.29 -9.93
C VAL A 100 -4.88 -3.67 -9.43
N VAL A 101 -5.42 -4.22 -8.35
CA VAL A 101 -6.52 -3.64 -7.57
C VAL A 101 -5.93 -3.11 -6.27
N TYR A 102 -5.72 -1.80 -6.18
CA TYR A 102 -5.15 -1.17 -5.00
C TYR A 102 -6.23 -0.57 -4.10
N LEU A 103 -6.27 -1.04 -2.85
CA LEU A 103 -7.21 -0.61 -1.81
C LEU A 103 -6.39 0.06 -0.68
N PRO A 104 -6.21 1.40 -0.73
CA PRO A 104 -5.26 2.09 0.14
C PRO A 104 -5.71 2.24 1.59
N ASP A 105 -7.01 2.16 1.88
CA ASP A 105 -7.53 2.38 3.21
C ASP A 105 -8.78 1.53 3.52
N CYS A 106 -8.59 0.48 4.32
CA CYS A 106 -9.71 -0.35 4.74
C CYS A 106 -10.74 0.37 5.63
N ARG A 107 -10.43 1.52 6.22
CA ARG A 107 -11.42 2.32 6.98
C ARG A 107 -12.51 2.82 6.03
N GLU A 108 -12.09 3.43 4.93
CA GLU A 108 -12.98 3.97 3.89
C GLU A 108 -13.70 2.84 3.14
N LEU A 109 -12.98 1.75 2.85
CA LEU A 109 -13.58 0.56 2.26
C LEU A 109 -14.74 0.02 3.12
N ALA A 110 -14.57 -0.05 4.45
CA ALA A 110 -15.63 -0.53 5.32
C ALA A 110 -16.83 0.43 5.43
N VAL A 111 -16.68 1.70 5.07
CA VAL A 111 -17.81 2.65 5.00
C VAL A 111 -18.65 2.38 3.75
N ASN A 112 -18.03 2.36 2.57
CA ASN A 112 -18.72 2.17 1.29
C ASN A 112 -18.00 1.14 0.38
N PRO A 113 -18.12 -0.17 0.68
CA PRO A 113 -17.25 -1.19 0.07
C PRO A 113 -17.45 -1.35 -1.45
N VAL A 114 -18.68 -1.23 -1.93
CA VAL A 114 -19.03 -1.47 -3.34
C VAL A 114 -18.36 -0.43 -4.23
N GLU A 115 -18.64 0.86 -3.99
CA GLU A 115 -18.06 1.94 -4.80
C GLU A 115 -16.55 2.08 -4.60
N TYR A 116 -16.06 1.78 -3.39
CA TYR A 116 -14.64 1.85 -3.10
C TYR A 116 -13.84 0.84 -3.93
N ILE A 117 -14.34 -0.41 -4.04
CA ILE A 117 -13.70 -1.47 -4.82
C ILE A 117 -13.90 -1.24 -6.32
N LYS A 118 -15.10 -0.84 -6.77
CA LYS A 118 -15.35 -0.47 -8.17
C LYS A 118 -14.36 0.59 -8.66
N SER A 119 -14.11 1.61 -7.84
CA SER A 119 -13.12 2.64 -8.16
C SER A 119 -11.72 2.06 -8.42
N ALA A 120 -11.29 1.08 -7.62
CA ALA A 120 -10.00 0.42 -7.85
C ALA A 120 -10.02 -0.44 -9.13
N LEU A 121 -11.09 -1.20 -9.35
CA LEU A 121 -11.26 -2.04 -10.54
C LEU A 121 -11.34 -1.23 -11.84
N PHE A 122 -11.95 -0.04 -11.83
CA PHE A 122 -11.96 0.85 -12.99
C PHE A 122 -10.55 1.29 -13.39
N LEU A 123 -9.63 1.46 -12.43
CA LEU A 123 -8.23 1.71 -12.78
C LEU A 123 -7.55 0.46 -13.35
N THR A 124 -7.90 -0.72 -12.84
CA THR A 124 -7.37 -2.02 -13.29
C THR A 124 -7.74 -2.32 -14.74
N TYR A 125 -8.95 -1.93 -15.17
CA TYR A 125 -9.55 -2.22 -16.48
C TYR A 125 -9.85 -0.96 -17.31
N VAL A 126 -9.11 0.13 -17.08
CA VAL A 126 -9.33 1.40 -17.80
C VAL A 126 -9.11 1.31 -19.32
N ASP A 127 -8.45 0.25 -19.78
CA ASP A 127 -8.20 -0.13 -21.17
C ASP A 127 -9.19 -1.17 -21.73
N ASP A 128 -10.18 -1.60 -20.93
CA ASP A 128 -11.18 -2.59 -21.31
C ASP A 128 -12.61 -2.09 -20.99
N ASP A 129 -13.31 -1.65 -22.04
CA ASP A 129 -14.67 -1.12 -21.94
C ASP A 129 -15.71 -2.18 -21.56
N VAL A 130 -15.47 -3.45 -21.89
CA VAL A 130 -16.39 -4.56 -21.59
C VAL A 130 -16.35 -4.84 -20.09
N GLU A 131 -15.15 -5.10 -19.57
CA GLU A 131 -14.94 -5.35 -18.13
C GLU A 131 -15.39 -4.14 -17.31
N THR A 132 -15.09 -2.92 -17.76
CA THR A 132 -15.56 -1.67 -17.12
C THR A 132 -17.08 -1.60 -17.04
N SER A 133 -17.79 -2.01 -18.10
CA SER A 133 -19.26 -2.01 -18.11
C SER A 133 -19.84 -3.03 -17.13
N GLU A 134 -19.24 -4.23 -17.04
CA GLU A 134 -19.65 -5.26 -16.09
C GLU A 134 -19.41 -4.85 -14.63
N ILE A 135 -18.23 -4.26 -14.35
CA ILE A 135 -17.91 -3.67 -13.03
C ILE A 135 -18.95 -2.61 -12.68
N ASN A 136 -19.31 -1.74 -13.62
CA ASN A 136 -20.29 -0.69 -13.38
C ASN A 136 -21.68 -1.26 -13.05
N ALA A 137 -22.08 -2.36 -13.69
CA ALA A 137 -23.36 -3.03 -13.46
C ALA A 137 -23.47 -3.70 -12.07
N CYS A 138 -22.35 -3.97 -11.40
CA CYS A 138 -22.34 -4.51 -10.05
C CYS A 138 -22.98 -3.55 -9.04
N LYS A 139 -24.01 -4.02 -8.34
CA LYS A 139 -24.82 -3.29 -7.35
C LYS A 139 -24.47 -3.63 -5.90
N ASN A 140 -23.81 -4.78 -5.68
CA ASN A 140 -23.45 -5.25 -4.35
C ASN A 140 -22.10 -5.99 -4.37
N PHE A 141 -21.58 -6.31 -3.19
CA PHE A 141 -20.26 -6.93 -3.05
C PHE A 141 -20.23 -8.33 -3.67
N ASP A 142 -21.28 -9.14 -3.48
CA ASP A 142 -21.34 -10.51 -4.01
C ASP A 142 -21.21 -10.55 -5.54
N GLN A 143 -21.80 -9.56 -6.24
CA GLN A 143 -21.63 -9.41 -7.68
C GLN A 143 -20.19 -9.07 -8.09
N ILE A 144 -19.49 -8.25 -7.30
CA ILE A 144 -18.05 -7.97 -7.52
C ILE A 144 -17.21 -9.23 -7.29
N ILE A 145 -17.54 -10.03 -6.26
CA ILE A 145 -16.86 -11.31 -6.00
C ILE A 145 -17.09 -12.27 -7.18
N ALA A 146 -18.32 -12.37 -7.68
CA ALA A 146 -18.66 -13.20 -8.82
C ALA A 146 -17.89 -12.75 -10.08
N PHE A 147 -17.87 -11.45 -10.35
CA PHE A 147 -17.09 -10.85 -11.44
C PHE A 147 -15.61 -11.23 -11.36
N CYS A 148 -14.94 -10.97 -10.23
CA CYS A 148 -13.52 -11.30 -10.09
C CYS A 148 -13.28 -12.81 -10.18
N GLY A 149 -14.19 -13.64 -9.64
CA GLY A 149 -14.10 -15.09 -9.68
C GLY A 149 -14.30 -15.72 -11.06
N SER A 150 -14.93 -15.02 -12.00
CA SER A 150 -15.13 -15.48 -13.38
C SER A 150 -14.01 -15.08 -14.34
N LEU A 151 -13.05 -14.27 -13.89
CA LEU A 151 -11.93 -13.84 -14.73
C LEU A 151 -11.00 -15.01 -15.05
N ASP A 152 -10.58 -15.09 -16.30
CA ASP A 152 -9.55 -16.04 -16.77
C ASP A 152 -8.11 -15.59 -16.42
N GLU A 153 -7.97 -14.51 -15.64
CA GLU A 153 -6.68 -13.94 -15.23
C GLU A 153 -6.53 -13.79 -13.71
N THR A 154 -5.27 -13.69 -13.25
CA THR A 154 -4.94 -13.50 -11.84
C THR A 154 -4.61 -12.03 -11.56
N LEU A 155 -5.44 -11.38 -10.74
CA LEU A 155 -5.22 -9.99 -10.32
C LEU A 155 -4.24 -9.88 -9.15
N TYR A 156 -3.64 -8.70 -9.00
CA TYR A 156 -2.85 -8.30 -7.81
C TYR A 156 -3.70 -7.40 -6.91
N PHE A 157 -4.31 -7.99 -5.88
CA PHE A 157 -4.96 -7.24 -4.81
C PHE A 157 -3.94 -6.76 -3.80
N ILE A 158 -3.77 -5.44 -3.71
CA ILE A 158 -2.93 -4.80 -2.71
C ILE A 158 -3.83 -4.05 -1.74
N VAL A 159 -3.90 -4.54 -0.50
CA VAL A 159 -4.83 -4.05 0.54
C VAL A 159 -4.04 -3.50 1.72
N ASP A 160 -4.14 -2.20 1.94
CA ASP A 160 -3.44 -1.49 3.02
C ASP A 160 -4.37 -1.18 4.19
N GLN A 161 -3.79 -1.00 5.38
CA GLN A 161 -4.50 -0.75 6.64
C GLN A 161 -5.48 -1.85 7.05
N MET A 162 -5.15 -3.13 6.85
CA MET A 162 -6.00 -4.25 7.26
C MET A 162 -6.35 -4.25 8.75
N ASN A 163 -5.50 -3.67 9.61
CA ASN A 163 -5.81 -3.47 11.03
C ASN A 163 -7.10 -2.68 11.25
N ALA A 164 -7.52 -1.79 10.34
CA ALA A 164 -8.77 -1.06 10.47
C ALA A 164 -10.00 -1.97 10.61
N LEU A 165 -9.92 -3.19 10.06
CA LEU A 165 -10.96 -4.21 10.09
C LEU A 165 -10.84 -5.17 11.28
N ASP A 166 -9.85 -4.98 12.16
CA ASP A 166 -9.76 -5.77 13.39
C ASP A 166 -10.76 -5.24 14.43
N ASP A 167 -11.43 -6.16 15.13
CA ASP A 167 -12.49 -5.86 16.11
C ASP A 167 -12.02 -4.96 17.26
N CYS A 168 -10.74 -5.02 17.60
CA CYS A 168 -10.14 -4.28 18.70
C CYS A 168 -9.78 -2.83 18.35
N ASN A 169 -9.85 -2.42 17.08
CA ASN A 169 -9.59 -1.04 16.70
C ASN A 169 -10.88 -0.23 16.67
N ASP A 170 -10.93 0.83 17.46
CA ASP A 170 -12.03 1.78 17.39
C ASP A 170 -11.86 2.68 16.16
N THR A 171 -12.64 2.41 15.13
CA THR A 171 -12.72 3.24 13.93
C THR A 171 -14.09 3.88 13.79
N GLY A 172 -14.95 3.79 14.81
CA GLY A 172 -16.37 4.16 14.72
C GLY A 172 -17.22 3.27 13.79
N ILE A 173 -16.67 2.17 13.26
CA ILE A 173 -17.38 1.25 12.36
C ILE A 173 -17.85 0.04 13.17
N ASN A 174 -19.09 -0.39 12.95
CA ASN A 174 -19.68 -1.57 13.58
C ASN A 174 -18.77 -2.81 13.40
N PRO A 175 -18.40 -3.54 14.48
CA PRO A 175 -17.57 -4.73 14.41
C PRO A 175 -18.08 -5.81 13.46
N GLU A 176 -19.39 -6.07 13.44
CA GLU A 176 -20.00 -7.05 12.54
C GLU A 176 -19.81 -6.66 11.07
N LYS A 177 -19.91 -5.35 10.76
CA LYS A 177 -19.63 -4.84 9.41
C LYS A 177 -18.16 -5.03 9.05
N LYS A 178 -17.22 -4.83 9.99
CA LYS A 178 -15.79 -5.08 9.76
C LYS A 178 -15.51 -6.54 9.44
N ARG A 179 -16.10 -7.45 10.22
CA ARG A 179 -16.00 -8.91 10.00
C ARG A 179 -16.51 -9.30 8.62
N GLN A 180 -17.72 -8.83 8.25
CA GLN A 180 -18.30 -9.10 6.93
C GLN A 180 -17.42 -8.57 5.79
N VAL A 181 -16.91 -7.34 5.90
CA VAL A 181 -16.01 -6.75 4.90
C VAL A 181 -14.72 -7.57 4.78
N LYS A 182 -14.15 -8.02 5.89
CA LYS A 182 -12.94 -8.87 5.90
C LYS A 182 -13.18 -10.21 5.21
N GLU A 183 -14.29 -10.89 5.54
CA GLU A 183 -14.70 -12.14 4.88
C GLU A 183 -14.92 -11.94 3.36
N ASN A 184 -15.53 -10.82 2.98
CA ASN A 184 -15.75 -10.50 1.58
C ASN A 184 -14.46 -10.19 0.82
N ILE A 185 -13.48 -9.53 1.45
CA ILE A 185 -12.14 -9.34 0.85
C ILE A 185 -11.44 -10.70 0.67
N ASP A 186 -11.53 -11.60 1.65
CA ASP A 186 -10.94 -12.94 1.54
C ASP A 186 -11.55 -13.76 0.40
N LYS A 187 -12.88 -13.67 0.21
CA LYS A 187 -13.58 -14.28 -0.95
C LYS A 187 -13.18 -13.62 -2.27
N LEU A 188 -13.15 -12.29 -2.30
CA LEU A 188 -12.76 -11.50 -3.46
C LEU A 188 -11.35 -11.88 -3.95
N CYS A 189 -10.43 -12.21 -3.02
CA CYS A 189 -9.05 -12.52 -3.36
C CYS A 189 -8.76 -14.02 -3.53
N TRP A 190 -9.77 -14.90 -3.51
CA TRP A 190 -9.56 -16.35 -3.36
C TRP A 190 -8.60 -16.98 -4.38
N ASN A 191 -8.73 -16.64 -5.67
CA ASN A 191 -7.88 -17.11 -6.76
C ASN A 191 -6.95 -16.02 -7.31
N HIS A 192 -6.69 -14.98 -6.53
CA HIS A 192 -5.86 -13.85 -6.93
C HIS A 192 -4.67 -13.66 -6.00
N PHE A 193 -3.69 -12.88 -6.44
CA PHE A 193 -2.56 -12.54 -5.59
C PHE A 193 -2.99 -11.52 -4.55
N TYR A 194 -2.82 -11.85 -3.27
CA TYR A 194 -3.30 -11.05 -2.16
C TYR A 194 -2.14 -10.54 -1.30
N ILE A 195 -1.80 -9.27 -1.47
CA ILE A 195 -0.81 -8.56 -0.67
C ILE A 195 -1.56 -7.68 0.34
N LYS A 196 -1.48 -8.03 1.62
CA LYS A 196 -2.08 -7.24 2.69
C LYS A 196 -1.03 -6.60 3.59
N SER A 197 -1.33 -5.43 4.12
CA SER A 197 -0.50 -4.82 5.16
C SER A 197 -1.26 -4.33 6.38
N SER A 198 -0.56 -4.37 7.52
CA SER A 198 -1.06 -3.92 8.81
C SER A 198 0.04 -3.23 9.60
N SER A 199 -0.33 -2.27 10.43
CA SER A 199 0.57 -1.75 11.46
C SER A 199 0.75 -2.75 12.60
N ALA A 200 1.87 -2.63 13.31
CA ALA A 200 2.20 -3.50 14.41
C ALA A 200 1.33 -3.22 15.64
N ASN A 201 0.40 -4.14 15.92
CA ASN A 201 -0.38 -4.21 17.14
C ASN A 201 -0.37 -5.66 17.68
N ASN A 202 -0.86 -5.86 18.90
CA ASN A 202 -0.85 -7.18 19.56
C ASN A 202 -1.53 -8.27 18.71
N HIS A 203 -2.59 -7.93 17.99
CA HIS A 203 -3.34 -8.86 17.15
C HIS A 203 -2.55 -9.28 15.89
N ALA A 204 -1.93 -8.32 15.21
CA ALA A 204 -1.08 -8.61 14.05
C ALA A 204 0.13 -9.47 14.43
N VAL A 205 0.67 -9.31 15.64
CA VAL A 205 1.73 -10.19 16.18
C VAL A 205 1.24 -11.63 16.37
N LEU A 206 -0.01 -11.84 16.80
CA LEU A 206 -0.60 -13.18 16.89
C LEU A 206 -0.72 -13.83 15.50
N HIS A 207 -1.17 -13.07 14.50
CA HIS A 207 -1.23 -13.55 13.10
C HIS A 207 0.17 -13.91 12.54
N LEU A 208 1.22 -13.17 12.92
CA LEU A 208 2.59 -13.52 12.53
C LEU A 208 3.08 -14.83 13.15
N LYS A 209 2.73 -15.07 14.42
CA LYS A 209 3.13 -16.27 15.17
C LYS A 209 2.52 -17.57 14.63
N GLN A 210 1.44 -17.49 13.84
CA GLN A 210 0.86 -18.65 13.18
C GLN A 210 1.81 -19.18 12.09
N LYS A 211 2.34 -20.40 12.28
CA LYS A 211 3.40 -20.97 11.42
C LYS A 211 2.89 -21.56 10.09
N GLN A 212 1.60 -21.87 9.96
CA GLN A 212 1.04 -22.57 8.80
C GLN A 212 -0.12 -21.78 8.18
N THR A 213 0.18 -20.72 7.42
CA THR A 213 -0.85 -19.86 6.80
C THR A 213 -0.81 -19.86 5.26
N ASN A 214 0.06 -20.68 4.64
CA ASN A 214 0.35 -20.65 3.19
C ASN A 214 0.54 -19.22 2.64
N GLU A 215 1.18 -18.37 3.44
CA GLU A 215 1.33 -16.93 3.20
C GLU A 215 2.77 -16.51 3.47
N LYS A 216 3.34 -15.72 2.55
CA LYS A 216 4.65 -15.10 2.72
C LYS A 216 4.54 -13.97 3.74
N LYS A 217 5.50 -13.86 4.66
CA LYS A 217 5.53 -12.77 5.66
C LYS A 217 6.78 -11.90 5.46
N ILE A 218 6.64 -10.60 5.64
CA ILE A 218 7.77 -9.66 5.74
C ILE A 218 7.53 -8.66 6.87
N THR A 219 8.57 -8.41 7.64
CA THR A 219 8.56 -7.46 8.75
C THR A 219 9.35 -6.20 8.38
N LEU A 220 8.74 -5.04 8.54
CA LEU A 220 9.30 -3.72 8.25
C LEU A 220 9.34 -2.88 9.52
N TYR A 221 10.45 -2.97 10.27
CA TYR A 221 10.62 -2.34 11.56
C TYR A 221 11.71 -1.27 11.55
N GLY A 222 11.56 -0.28 12.44
CA GLY A 222 12.48 0.83 12.60
C GLY A 222 12.05 2.06 11.80
N GLY A 223 13.05 2.85 11.40
CA GLY A 223 12.92 4.04 10.56
C GLY A 223 13.76 3.91 9.29
N PHE A 224 14.22 5.04 8.77
CA PHE A 224 15.21 5.08 7.70
C PHE A 224 16.56 4.52 8.17
N ASP A 225 17.26 3.80 7.29
CA ASP A 225 18.67 3.47 7.50
C ASP A 225 19.59 4.69 7.31
N GLU A 226 20.89 4.53 7.54
CA GLU A 226 21.86 5.64 7.48
C GLU A 226 21.92 6.33 6.11
N GLU A 227 21.81 5.57 5.01
CA GLU A 227 21.81 6.14 3.67
C GLU A 227 20.45 6.79 3.36
N GLU A 228 19.35 6.15 3.74
CA GLU A 228 18.02 6.73 3.63
C GLU A 228 17.93 8.06 4.42
N MET A 229 18.47 8.12 5.65
CA MET A 229 18.53 9.36 6.42
C MET A 229 19.39 10.43 5.76
N THR A 230 20.55 10.04 5.21
CA THR A 230 21.45 10.98 4.53
C THR A 230 20.76 11.67 3.36
N GLU A 231 20.06 10.90 2.52
CA GLU A 231 19.32 11.46 1.37
C GLU A 231 18.08 12.25 1.80
N TRP A 232 17.41 11.83 2.87
CA TRP A 232 16.32 12.60 3.47
C TRP A 232 16.80 13.99 3.95
N TRP A 233 17.91 14.05 4.68
CA TRP A 233 18.50 15.32 5.12
C TRP A 233 18.86 16.21 3.93
N LYS A 234 19.54 15.66 2.90
CA LYS A 234 19.88 16.41 1.68
C LYS A 234 18.64 16.99 1.01
N LYS A 235 17.56 16.22 0.91
CA LYS A 235 16.31 16.66 0.29
C LYS A 235 15.66 17.80 1.05
N TYR A 236 15.66 17.78 2.38
CA TYR A 236 14.88 18.74 3.18
C TYR A 236 15.73 19.84 3.82
N ASN A 237 17.05 19.85 3.62
CA ASN A 237 17.98 20.84 4.19
C ASN A 237 17.62 22.30 3.85
N PHE A 238 16.91 22.56 2.75
CA PHE A 238 16.52 23.91 2.35
C PHE A 238 15.25 24.42 3.04
N ILE A 239 14.43 23.53 3.60
CA ILE A 239 13.19 23.88 4.34
C ILE A 239 13.47 23.93 5.83
N LEU A 240 14.39 23.10 6.29
CA LEU A 240 14.75 22.98 7.69
C LEU A 240 15.67 24.13 8.12
N PRO A 241 15.60 24.57 9.38
CA PRO A 241 16.55 25.55 9.91
C PRO A 241 17.98 24.99 9.83
N THR A 242 18.97 25.88 9.73
CA THR A 242 20.38 25.48 9.76
C THR A 242 20.66 24.76 11.09
N MET A 243 21.05 23.49 10.99
CA MET A 243 21.31 22.62 12.14
C MET A 243 22.73 22.06 12.07
N ASN A 244 23.41 22.05 13.22
CA ASN A 244 24.68 21.35 13.36
C ASN A 244 24.48 19.83 13.45
N ASN A 245 25.56 19.06 13.36
CA ASN A 245 25.48 17.59 13.38
C ASN A 245 24.85 17.06 14.67
N TRP A 246 25.17 17.66 15.82
CA TRP A 246 24.57 17.26 17.10
C TRP A 246 23.04 17.41 17.11
N GLN A 247 22.50 18.50 16.57
CA GLN A 247 21.05 18.70 16.45
C GLN A 247 20.40 17.68 15.52
N LYS A 248 21.07 17.33 14.41
CA LYS A 248 20.59 16.29 13.49
C LYS A 248 20.56 14.93 14.17
N ASP A 249 21.62 14.57 14.90
CA ASP A 249 21.70 13.32 15.66
C ASP A 249 20.59 13.24 16.72
N GLN A 250 20.32 14.33 17.45
CA GLN A 250 19.22 14.40 18.41
C GLN A 250 17.86 14.19 17.74
N ILE A 251 17.63 14.75 16.55
CA ILE A 251 16.37 14.53 15.80
C ILE A 251 16.26 13.08 15.36
N GLU A 252 17.35 12.48 14.87
CA GLU A 252 17.36 11.07 14.48
C GLU A 252 17.04 10.14 15.66
N ASP A 253 17.61 10.41 16.83
CA ASP A 253 17.38 9.64 18.05
C ASP A 253 15.93 9.78 18.55
N ILE A 254 15.43 11.01 18.70
CA ILE A 254 14.07 11.28 19.21
C ILE A 254 13.01 10.70 18.27
N THR A 255 13.24 10.78 16.96
CA THR A 255 12.30 10.24 15.97
C THR A 255 12.48 8.76 15.72
N GLY A 256 13.58 8.15 16.17
CA GLY A 256 13.99 6.80 15.75
C GLY A 256 14.10 6.68 14.23
N LYS A 257 14.47 7.78 13.54
CA LYS A 257 14.52 7.90 12.07
C LYS A 257 13.17 7.59 11.39
N ASN A 258 12.07 7.71 12.12
CA ASN A 258 10.74 7.34 11.64
C ASN A 258 10.16 8.41 10.70
N SER A 259 9.73 8.00 9.50
CA SER A 259 9.28 8.95 8.47
C SER A 259 8.08 9.81 8.90
N THR A 260 7.16 9.27 9.73
CA THR A 260 6.00 10.03 10.21
C THR A 260 6.41 11.10 11.21
N PHE A 261 7.36 10.82 12.08
CA PHE A 261 7.85 11.78 13.08
C PHE A 261 8.78 12.82 12.44
N LEU A 262 9.65 12.39 11.53
CA LEU A 262 10.51 13.29 10.75
C LEU A 262 9.70 14.31 9.95
N LYS A 263 8.55 13.92 9.37
CA LYS A 263 7.66 14.85 8.64
C LYS A 263 7.14 16.00 9.50
N GLN A 264 7.08 15.87 10.83
CA GLN A 264 6.63 16.96 11.71
C GLN A 264 7.62 18.13 11.72
N PHE A 265 8.90 17.88 11.42
CA PHE A 265 9.92 18.93 11.34
C PHE A 265 9.90 19.69 10.01
N ILE A 266 9.29 19.12 8.96
CA ILE A 266 9.19 19.76 7.63
C ILE A 266 7.90 20.61 7.51
N ARG A 267 6.88 20.35 8.33
CA ARG A 267 5.57 21.02 8.29
C ARG A 267 5.58 22.42 8.95
N ILE A 268 6.57 23.24 8.63
CA ILE A 268 6.63 24.67 9.00
C ILE A 268 5.95 25.50 7.92
#